data_AF-A0A2S4JVR8-F1
#
_entry.id   AF-A0A2S4JVR8-F1
#
_cell.length_a   1.000
_cell.length_b   1.000
_cell.length_c   1.000
_cell.angle_alpha   90.00
_cell.angle_beta   90.00
_cell.angle_gamma   90.00
#
_symmetry.space_group_name_H-M   'P 1'
#
loop_
_entity.id
_entity.type
_entity.pdbx_description
1 polymer ?
#
loop_
_entity_poly.entity_id
_entity_poly.type
_entity_poly.pdbx_seq_one_letter_code
_entity_poly.pdbx_strand_id
1 'polypeptide(L)'
;MTVLQYAILATLAALFFYLVLPGAGALWVRRRWRRFRQALFRGASFPLLLSDTSREGWYQLFGRLESLQGEDLLWLDSGAGSVGVCVEDVPLFLFPGRGRSARRPTEPPRPVFWHEMLALAEGTRFYVAGMARQESGQMVFRQRRGVFPLIIIHEGPPQGLLKRVIWAGRQRNEYWNALTPGALTGGFLAQLLIALTALATAPGAALFAIVLALLPVTPLLPPGAGGYYLYRKIWEEARRRRAIRDASRFCGFHRVSARVGARVWLRELTALGILALGMGINSAVIALVLAMTLFAP
;
A
#
# COMPACT_ATOMS: atom_id res chain seq x y z
N MET A 1 17.35 23.88 -29.78
CA MET A 1 17.47 24.07 -28.32
C MET A 1 18.95 24.06 -27.94
N THR A 2 19.36 24.82 -26.93
CA THR A 2 20.74 24.81 -26.44
C THR A 2 21.02 23.55 -25.60
N VAL A 3 22.30 23.21 -25.39
CA VAL A 3 22.72 22.10 -24.50
C VAL A 3 22.04 22.20 -23.13
N LEU A 4 22.01 23.41 -22.56
CA LEU A 4 21.39 23.67 -21.26
C LEU A 4 19.88 23.40 -21.28
N GLN A 5 19.17 23.79 -22.34
CA GLN A 5 17.73 23.54 -22.46
C GLN A 5 17.40 22.04 -22.52
N TYR A 6 18.19 21.26 -23.26
CA TYR A 6 18.03 19.80 -23.29
C TYR A 6 18.32 19.15 -21.94
N ALA A 7 19.40 19.57 -21.27
CA ALA A 7 19.75 19.06 -19.94
C ALA A 7 18.64 19.35 -18.91
N ILE A 8 18.09 20.58 -18.91
CA ILE A 8 16.96 20.96 -18.05
C ILE A 8 15.74 20.08 -18.36
N LEU A 9 15.38 19.91 -19.64
CA LEU A 9 14.24 19.09 -20.04
C LEU A 9 14.40 17.63 -19.59
N ALA A 10 15.60 17.05 -19.78
CA ALA A 10 15.93 15.71 -19.33
C ALA A 10 15.82 15.57 -17.81
N THR A 11 16.35 16.53 -17.04
CA THR A 11 16.23 16.54 -15.58
C THR A 11 14.77 16.65 -15.14
N LEU A 12 13.98 17.55 -15.72
CA LEU A 12 12.57 17.73 -15.38
C LEU A 12 11.76 16.47 -15.68
N ALA A 13 11.99 15.84 -16.83
CA ALA A 13 11.35 14.58 -17.19
C ALA A 13 11.71 13.46 -16.20
N ALA A 14 12.99 13.31 -15.84
CA ALA A 14 13.43 12.32 -14.86
C ALA A 14 12.82 12.58 -13.47
N LEU A 15 12.81 13.82 -12.99
CA LEU A 15 12.19 14.18 -11.71
C LEU A 15 10.69 13.88 -11.72
N PHE A 16 9.99 14.23 -12.79
CA PHE A 16 8.56 13.97 -12.89
C PHE A 16 8.24 12.47 -12.88
N PHE A 17 8.89 11.70 -13.77
CA PHE A 17 8.58 10.28 -13.96
C PHE A 17 9.16 9.37 -12.87
N TYR A 18 10.38 9.63 -12.39
CA TYR A 18 11.03 8.72 -11.45
C TYR A 18 10.86 9.12 -9.98
N LEU A 19 10.46 10.36 -9.69
CA LEU A 19 10.28 10.84 -8.32
C LEU A 19 8.83 11.29 -8.05
N VAL A 20 8.29 12.23 -8.82
CA VAL A 20 6.97 12.83 -8.53
C VAL A 20 5.85 11.81 -8.67
N LEU A 21 5.75 11.11 -9.80
CA LEU A 21 4.68 10.14 -10.04
C LEU A 21 4.71 8.95 -9.04
N PRO A 22 5.83 8.23 -8.86
CA PRO A 22 5.93 7.19 -7.83
C PRO A 22 5.72 7.72 -6.42
N GLY A 23 6.23 8.92 -6.12
CA GLY A 23 6.08 9.59 -4.83
C GLY A 23 4.63 9.94 -4.50
N ALA A 24 3.89 10.49 -5.47
CA ALA A 24 2.46 10.75 -5.35
C ALA A 24 1.68 9.45 -5.12
N GLY A 25 1.99 8.39 -5.87
CA GLY A 25 1.43 7.06 -5.67
C GLY A 25 1.70 6.51 -4.26
N ALA A 26 2.94 6.66 -3.77
CA ALA A 26 3.32 6.24 -2.42
C ALA A 26 2.56 7.00 -1.33
N LEU A 27 2.37 8.32 -1.50
CA LEU A 27 1.57 9.14 -0.59
C LEU A 27 0.10 8.72 -0.61
N TRP A 28 -0.47 8.45 -1.77
CA TRP A 28 -1.84 7.97 -1.92
C TRP A 28 -2.05 6.63 -1.21
N VAL A 29 -1.17 5.66 -1.47
CA VAL A 29 -1.10 4.37 -0.78
C VAL A 29 -1.03 4.55 0.75
N ARG A 30 -0.12 5.42 1.23
CA ARG A 30 0.05 5.70 2.66
C ARG A 30 -1.20 6.30 3.29
N ARG A 31 -1.87 7.23 2.60
CA ARG A 31 -3.13 7.86 3.05
C ARG A 31 -4.25 6.82 3.15
N ARG A 32 -4.43 5.99 2.12
CA ARG A 32 -5.42 4.90 2.10
C ARG A 32 -5.24 3.97 3.30
N TRP A 33 -4.02 3.47 3.51
CA TRP A 33 -3.72 2.57 4.62
C TRP A 33 -3.81 3.23 6.00
N ARG A 34 -3.55 4.55 6.08
CA ARG A 34 -3.77 5.31 7.32
C ARG A 34 -5.26 5.39 7.66
N ARG A 35 -6.11 5.68 6.68
CA ARG A 35 -7.58 5.71 6.84
C ARG A 35 -8.11 4.34 7.24
N PHE A 36 -7.68 3.28 6.57
CA PHE A 36 -8.05 1.90 6.94
C PHE A 36 -7.71 1.60 8.40
N ARG A 37 -6.47 1.86 8.83
CA ARG A 37 -6.08 1.65 10.23
C ARG A 37 -6.93 2.51 11.16
N GLN A 38 -7.13 3.80 10.89
CA GLN A 38 -7.98 4.66 11.73
C GLN A 38 -9.41 4.14 11.83
N ALA A 39 -10.00 3.63 10.75
CA ALA A 39 -11.31 2.98 10.77
C ALA A 39 -11.28 1.72 11.65
N LEU A 40 -10.25 0.89 11.54
CA LEU A 40 -10.09 -0.32 12.34
C LEU A 40 -9.89 -0.02 13.83
N PHE A 41 -9.10 1.00 14.18
CA PHE A 41 -8.92 1.45 15.56
C PHE A 41 -10.21 2.00 16.16
N ARG A 42 -10.99 2.77 15.39
CA ARG A 42 -12.30 3.25 15.82
C ARG A 42 -13.31 2.10 15.96
N GLY A 43 -13.38 1.24 14.95
CA GLY A 43 -14.26 0.07 14.93
C GLY A 43 -14.03 -0.87 16.12
N ALA A 44 -12.76 -1.11 16.46
CA ALA A 44 -12.38 -1.93 17.60
C ALA A 44 -12.84 -1.38 18.96
N SER A 45 -13.11 -0.07 19.05
CA SER A 45 -13.60 0.59 20.27
C SER A 45 -15.12 0.59 20.40
N PHE A 46 -15.85 0.20 19.35
CA PHE A 46 -17.30 0.12 19.41
C PHE A 46 -17.76 -1.07 20.25
N PRO A 47 -18.92 -0.99 20.92
CA PRO A 47 -19.52 -2.15 21.57
C PRO A 47 -19.82 -3.26 20.55
N LEU A 48 -19.75 -4.52 20.99
CA LEU A 48 -20.22 -5.65 20.20
C LEU A 48 -21.74 -5.54 20.03
N LEU A 49 -22.24 -5.77 18.82
CA LEU A 49 -23.67 -5.88 18.56
C LEU A 49 -24.18 -7.20 19.16
N LEU A 50 -25.14 -7.11 20.07
CA LEU A 50 -25.76 -8.25 20.76
C LEU A 50 -27.22 -8.42 20.30
N SER A 51 -27.81 -9.59 20.53
CA SER A 51 -29.20 -9.93 20.11
C SER A 51 -30.26 -8.93 20.53
N ASP A 52 -30.10 -8.36 21.72
CA ASP A 52 -31.04 -7.45 22.38
C ASP A 52 -30.83 -5.98 21.97
N THR A 53 -29.85 -5.72 21.09
CA THR A 53 -29.54 -4.36 20.66
C THR A 53 -30.61 -3.87 19.69
N SER A 54 -31.51 -3.02 20.20
CA SER A 54 -32.54 -2.32 19.43
C SER A 54 -32.22 -0.86 19.13
N ARG A 55 -31.19 -0.31 19.78
CA ARG A 55 -30.84 1.10 19.64
C ARG A 55 -29.91 1.32 18.46
N GLU A 56 -30.23 2.33 17.66
CA GLU A 56 -29.32 2.84 16.63
C GLU A 56 -28.02 3.35 17.29
N GLY A 57 -26.87 2.95 16.75
CA GLY A 57 -25.58 3.30 17.33
C GLY A 57 -24.37 2.82 16.53
N TRP A 58 -23.17 3.04 17.08
CA TRP A 58 -21.93 2.52 16.53
C TRP A 58 -21.62 1.18 17.17
N TYR A 59 -21.50 0.15 16.34
CA TYR A 59 -21.27 -1.22 16.80
C TYR A 59 -20.17 -1.90 15.98
N GLN A 60 -19.66 -3.00 16.52
CA GLN A 60 -18.88 -3.97 15.78
C GLN A 60 -19.54 -5.35 15.86
N LEU A 61 -19.38 -6.13 14.81
CA LEU A 61 -19.96 -7.45 14.66
C LEU A 61 -18.93 -8.41 14.07
N PHE A 62 -18.92 -9.64 14.58
CA PHE A 62 -18.31 -10.79 13.92
C PHE A 62 -19.44 -11.70 13.49
N GLY A 63 -19.56 -11.96 12.19
CA GLY A 63 -20.66 -12.76 11.64
C GLY A 63 -20.23 -13.68 10.52
N ARG A 64 -21.12 -14.56 10.13
CA ARG A 64 -20.98 -15.46 8.99
C ARG A 64 -22.04 -15.12 7.96
N LEU A 65 -21.68 -15.13 6.68
CA LEU A 65 -22.64 -14.96 5.61
C LEU A 65 -23.68 -16.07 5.68
N GLU A 66 -24.94 -15.68 5.88
CA GLU A 66 -26.10 -16.56 5.93
C GLU A 66 -26.83 -16.51 4.59
N SER A 67 -27.17 -15.30 4.14
CA SER A 67 -27.85 -15.12 2.86
C SER A 67 -27.54 -13.77 2.23
N LEU A 68 -27.97 -13.64 0.97
CA LEU A 68 -27.88 -12.44 0.16
C LEU A 68 -29.30 -12.03 -0.22
N GLN A 69 -29.64 -10.76 -0.01
CA GLN A 69 -30.94 -10.23 -0.39
C GLN A 69 -30.75 -9.09 -1.40
N GLY A 70 -31.30 -9.27 -2.60
CA GLY A 70 -31.08 -8.34 -3.70
C GLY A 70 -29.62 -8.33 -4.14
N GLU A 71 -29.14 -7.18 -4.62
CA GLU A 71 -27.77 -7.04 -5.11
C GLU A 71 -26.78 -6.63 -4.01
N ASP A 72 -27.19 -5.83 -3.02
CA ASP A 72 -26.24 -5.13 -2.12
C ASP A 72 -26.45 -5.35 -0.62
N LEU A 73 -27.34 -6.27 -0.20
CA LEU A 73 -27.59 -6.53 1.21
C LEU A 73 -27.13 -7.93 1.61
N LEU A 74 -26.14 -7.99 2.51
CA LEU A 74 -25.65 -9.23 3.11
C LEU A 74 -26.31 -9.46 4.46
N TRP A 75 -26.88 -10.65 4.66
CA TRP A 75 -27.33 -11.09 5.98
C TRP A 75 -26.24 -11.90 6.66
N LEU A 76 -25.83 -11.43 7.82
CA LEU A 76 -24.78 -12.04 8.61
C LEU A 76 -25.37 -12.65 9.89
N ASP A 77 -25.16 -13.94 10.07
CA ASP A 77 -25.41 -14.62 11.35
C ASP A 77 -24.31 -14.27 12.36
N SER A 78 -24.72 -13.62 13.45
CA SER A 78 -23.85 -13.25 14.58
C SER A 78 -23.76 -14.34 15.66
N GLY A 79 -24.50 -15.43 15.53
CA GLY A 79 -24.82 -16.39 16.59
C GLY A 79 -25.90 -15.89 17.57
N ALA A 80 -26.16 -14.59 17.55
CA ALA A 80 -27.14 -13.88 18.37
C ALA A 80 -28.40 -13.49 17.57
N GLY A 81 -28.36 -13.64 16.24
CA GLY A 81 -29.39 -13.18 15.31
C GLY A 81 -28.78 -12.76 13.98
N SER A 82 -29.64 -12.55 12.98
CA SER A 82 -29.23 -12.11 11.66
C SER A 82 -29.17 -10.58 11.59
N VAL A 83 -28.09 -10.07 10.99
CA VAL A 83 -27.78 -8.64 10.91
C VAL A 83 -27.49 -8.28 9.47
N GLY A 84 -28.18 -7.29 8.94
CA GLY A 84 -28.00 -6.81 7.57
C GLY A 84 -26.75 -5.95 7.44
N VAL A 85 -26.07 -6.03 6.31
CA VAL A 85 -24.92 -5.19 5.96
C VAL A 85 -25.07 -4.77 4.51
N CYS A 86 -25.31 -3.48 4.32
CA CYS A 86 -25.37 -2.88 2.99
C CYS A 86 -23.94 -2.66 2.47
N VAL A 87 -23.61 -3.27 1.33
CA VAL A 87 -22.26 -3.27 0.73
C VAL A 87 -22.13 -2.38 -0.50
N GLU A 88 -23.23 -1.75 -0.93
CA GLU A 88 -23.27 -0.77 -2.03
C GLU A 88 -22.21 0.32 -1.82
N ASP A 89 -21.30 0.48 -2.78
CA ASP A 89 -20.17 1.43 -2.76
C ASP A 89 -19.23 1.34 -1.53
N VAL A 90 -19.32 0.28 -0.73
CA VAL A 90 -18.44 0.07 0.43
C VAL A 90 -17.18 -0.68 0.00
N PRO A 91 -15.97 -0.16 0.24
CA PRO A 91 -14.75 -0.93 0.01
C PRO A 91 -14.65 -2.07 1.02
N LEU A 92 -14.66 -3.30 0.51
CA LEU A 92 -14.47 -4.52 1.28
C LEU A 92 -12.97 -4.84 1.39
N PHE A 93 -12.53 -5.35 2.52
CA PHE A 93 -11.13 -5.75 2.72
C PHE A 93 -11.03 -7.26 2.89
N LEU A 94 -10.47 -7.94 1.89
CA LEU A 94 -10.14 -9.36 1.97
C LEU A 94 -8.86 -9.53 2.78
N PHE A 95 -8.96 -10.19 3.92
CA PHE A 95 -7.82 -10.55 4.74
C PHE A 95 -7.53 -12.05 4.60
N PRO A 96 -6.54 -12.43 3.77
CA PRO A 96 -6.13 -13.83 3.71
C PRO A 96 -5.65 -14.23 5.10
N GLY A 97 -6.02 -15.42 5.56
CA GLY A 97 -5.72 -15.88 6.91
C GLY A 97 -4.22 -16.04 7.17
N ARG A 98 -3.87 -16.91 8.12
CA ARG A 98 -2.46 -17.34 8.24
C ARG A 98 -2.14 -18.16 6.99
N GLY A 99 -1.18 -17.70 6.18
CA GLY A 99 -0.53 -18.60 5.22
C GLY A 99 0.00 -19.83 5.96
N ARG A 100 -0.17 -21.03 5.38
CA ARG A 100 0.04 -22.34 6.03
C ARG A 100 1.38 -22.50 6.77
N SER A 101 2.39 -21.69 6.48
CA SER A 101 3.73 -21.74 7.07
C SER A 101 4.15 -20.52 7.92
N ALA A 102 3.33 -19.47 8.02
CA ALA A 102 3.77 -18.19 8.61
C ALA A 102 3.16 -17.94 10.00
N ARG A 103 4.02 -17.77 11.02
CA ARG A 103 3.59 -17.30 12.38
C ARG A 103 2.89 -15.93 12.33
N ARG A 104 3.06 -15.14 11.27
CA ARG A 104 2.49 -13.80 11.10
C ARG A 104 2.02 -13.59 9.65
N PRO A 105 0.87 -12.93 9.44
CA PRO A 105 0.40 -12.58 8.09
C PRO A 105 1.41 -11.65 7.43
N THR A 106 1.80 -11.99 6.20
CA THR A 106 2.79 -11.25 5.40
C THR A 106 2.17 -10.36 4.34
N GLU A 107 0.90 -10.59 4.02
CA GLU A 107 0.18 -9.89 2.96
C GLU A 107 -0.81 -8.91 3.56
N PRO A 108 -0.87 -7.67 3.05
CA PRO A 108 -1.86 -6.71 3.49
C PRO A 108 -3.25 -7.12 3.02
N PRO A 109 -4.32 -6.71 3.75
CA PRO A 109 -5.67 -6.87 3.26
C PRO A 109 -5.82 -6.34 1.83
N ARG A 110 -6.46 -7.09 0.95
CA ARG A 110 -6.71 -6.63 -0.41
C ARG A 110 -8.05 -5.89 -0.41
N PRO A 111 -8.08 -4.61 -0.78
CA PRO A 111 -9.34 -3.94 -1.00
C PRO A 111 -9.98 -4.46 -2.29
N VAL A 112 -11.27 -4.79 -2.22
CA VAL A 112 -12.10 -5.21 -3.35
C VAL A 112 -13.43 -4.47 -3.28
N PHE A 113 -14.06 -4.26 -4.42
CA PHE A 113 -15.43 -3.77 -4.46
C PHE A 113 -16.41 -4.93 -4.56
N TRP A 114 -17.64 -4.69 -4.11
CA TRP A 114 -18.69 -5.70 -4.12
C TRP A 114 -18.94 -6.27 -5.52
N HIS A 115 -19.03 -5.41 -6.53
CA HIS A 115 -19.21 -5.81 -7.94
C HIS A 115 -18.04 -6.64 -8.52
N GLU A 116 -16.86 -6.65 -7.88
CA GLU A 116 -15.73 -7.49 -8.29
C GLU A 116 -15.83 -8.91 -7.70
N MET A 117 -16.76 -9.16 -6.78
CA MET A 117 -16.94 -10.43 -6.08
C MET A 117 -17.97 -11.30 -6.79
N LEU A 118 -17.50 -12.22 -7.64
CA LEU A 118 -18.38 -13.08 -8.45
C LEU A 118 -19.18 -14.11 -7.63
N ALA A 119 -18.64 -14.56 -6.49
CA ALA A 119 -19.33 -15.50 -5.60
C ALA A 119 -18.72 -15.46 -4.20
N LEU A 120 -19.58 -15.57 -3.18
CA LEU A 120 -19.18 -15.83 -1.80
C LEU A 120 -19.83 -17.13 -1.34
N ALA A 121 -19.03 -17.99 -0.74
CA ALA A 121 -19.57 -19.20 -0.11
C ALA A 121 -20.35 -18.83 1.15
N GLU A 122 -21.47 -19.50 1.39
CA GLU A 122 -22.16 -19.46 2.67
C GLU A 122 -21.18 -19.81 3.80
N GLY A 123 -21.34 -19.15 4.96
CA GLY A 123 -20.43 -19.30 6.09
C GLY A 123 -19.14 -18.48 6.00
N THR A 124 -18.92 -17.72 4.92
CA THR A 124 -17.82 -16.75 4.82
C THR A 124 -17.85 -15.81 6.03
N ARG A 125 -16.69 -15.58 6.66
CA ARG A 125 -16.63 -14.80 7.91
C ARG A 125 -16.35 -13.33 7.65
N PHE A 126 -17.09 -12.49 8.35
CA PHE A 126 -17.04 -11.05 8.26
C PHE A 126 -16.75 -10.45 9.63
N TYR A 127 -15.94 -9.41 9.62
CA TYR A 127 -15.89 -8.41 10.67
C TYR A 127 -16.45 -7.11 10.11
N VAL A 128 -17.45 -6.55 10.79
CA VAL A 128 -18.11 -5.31 10.40
C VAL A 128 -18.04 -4.33 11.56
N ALA A 129 -17.69 -3.08 11.28
CA ALA A 129 -17.73 -2.04 12.29
C ALA A 129 -18.22 -0.72 11.69
N GLY A 130 -19.26 -0.14 12.28
CA GLY A 130 -19.90 1.04 11.72
C GLY A 130 -21.18 1.42 12.43
N MET A 131 -21.95 2.30 11.80
CA MET A 131 -23.27 2.68 12.27
C MET A 131 -24.25 1.55 11.93
N ALA A 132 -24.94 1.02 12.93
CA ALA A 132 -26.06 0.09 12.73
C ALA A 132 -27.36 0.78 13.12
N ARG A 133 -28.40 0.58 12.31
CA ARG A 133 -29.73 1.16 12.49
C ARG A 133 -30.78 0.06 12.44
N GLN A 134 -31.85 0.21 13.21
CA GLN A 134 -32.97 -0.70 13.12
C GLN A 134 -33.81 -0.38 11.88
N GLU A 135 -33.94 -1.35 10.98
CA GLU A 135 -34.80 -1.31 9.79
C GLU A 135 -35.68 -2.56 9.82
N SER A 136 -37.01 -2.39 9.76
CA SER A 136 -37.98 -3.50 9.77
C SER A 136 -37.78 -4.50 10.92
N GLY A 137 -37.37 -4.01 12.10
CA GLY A 137 -37.14 -4.83 13.30
C GLY A 137 -35.75 -5.48 13.38
N GLN A 138 -34.92 -5.40 12.33
CA GLN A 138 -33.57 -5.96 12.31
C GLN A 138 -32.50 -4.88 12.27
N MET A 139 -31.31 -5.17 12.78
CA MET A 139 -30.19 -4.24 12.72
C MET A 139 -29.52 -4.32 11.35
N VAL A 140 -29.27 -3.18 10.74
CA VAL A 140 -28.62 -3.06 9.43
C VAL A 140 -27.46 -2.07 9.52
N PHE A 141 -26.26 -2.50 9.12
CA PHE A 141 -25.11 -1.62 8.91
C PHE A 141 -25.23 -0.95 7.54
N ARG A 142 -25.26 0.38 7.53
CA ARG A 142 -25.34 1.18 6.31
C ARG A 142 -24.49 2.44 6.44
N GLN A 143 -24.09 3.00 5.30
CA GLN A 143 -23.40 4.29 5.25
C GLN A 143 -24.26 5.40 5.88
N ARG A 144 -23.63 6.28 6.68
CA ARG A 144 -24.28 7.49 7.22
C ARG A 144 -23.43 8.72 7.01
N ARG A 145 -23.96 9.77 6.37
CA ARG A 145 -23.29 11.07 6.15
C ARG A 145 -21.87 10.92 5.58
N GLY A 146 -21.69 10.06 4.58
CA GLY A 146 -20.38 9.82 3.96
C GLY A 146 -19.46 8.88 4.75
N VAL A 147 -19.87 8.37 5.93
CA VAL A 147 -19.10 7.40 6.70
C VAL A 147 -19.58 5.98 6.39
N PHE A 148 -18.73 5.22 5.73
CA PHE A 148 -18.98 3.83 5.37
C PHE A 148 -18.60 2.88 6.51
N PRO A 149 -19.33 1.76 6.69
CA PRO A 149 -18.90 0.71 7.60
C PRO A 149 -17.57 0.12 7.14
N LEU A 150 -16.71 -0.23 8.08
CA LEU A 150 -15.52 -1.03 7.81
C LEU A 150 -15.93 -2.49 7.72
N ILE A 151 -15.70 -3.11 6.57
CA ILE A 151 -16.03 -4.51 6.34
C ILE A 151 -14.74 -5.27 5.99
N ILE A 152 -14.47 -6.33 6.74
CA ILE A 152 -13.30 -7.19 6.55
C ILE A 152 -13.79 -8.64 6.41
N ILE A 153 -13.55 -9.21 5.24
CA ILE A 153 -13.75 -10.64 5.00
C ILE A 153 -12.47 -11.34 5.46
N HIS A 154 -12.60 -12.37 6.28
CA HIS A 154 -11.43 -13.01 6.88
C HIS A 154 -11.53 -14.52 6.95
N GLU A 155 -10.36 -15.16 6.91
CA GLU A 155 -10.24 -16.58 7.20
C GLU A 155 -9.79 -16.81 8.64
N GLY A 156 -10.21 -17.95 9.20
CA GLY A 156 -9.82 -18.38 10.53
C GLY A 156 -10.60 -17.71 11.66
N PRO A 157 -10.20 -17.95 12.92
CA PRO A 157 -10.97 -17.59 14.10
C PRO A 157 -10.95 -16.07 14.38
N PRO A 158 -12.04 -15.50 14.96
CA PRO A 158 -12.13 -14.06 15.25
C PRO A 158 -11.14 -13.61 16.34
N GLN A 159 -10.72 -14.52 17.24
CA GLN A 159 -9.76 -14.21 18.29
C GLN A 159 -8.46 -13.67 17.70
N GLY A 160 -8.10 -12.45 18.09
CA GLY A 160 -6.90 -11.76 17.61
C GLY A 160 -6.93 -11.33 16.14
N LEU A 161 -8.08 -11.39 15.45
CA LEU A 161 -8.22 -10.93 14.06
C LEU A 161 -7.72 -9.48 13.91
N LEU A 162 -8.24 -8.56 14.73
CA LEU A 162 -7.90 -7.14 14.63
C LEU A 162 -6.39 -6.91 14.79
N LYS A 163 -5.74 -7.62 15.72
CA LYS A 163 -4.28 -7.59 15.89
C LYS A 163 -3.54 -8.10 14.64
N ARG A 164 -4.02 -9.19 14.03
CA ARG A 164 -3.45 -9.74 12.78
C ARG A 164 -3.62 -8.77 11.61
N VAL A 165 -4.80 -8.17 11.47
CA VAL A 165 -5.11 -7.19 10.43
C VAL A 165 -4.27 -5.92 10.59
N ILE A 166 -4.14 -5.39 11.82
CA ILE A 166 -3.28 -4.22 12.09
C ILE A 166 -1.82 -4.51 11.74
N TRP A 167 -1.35 -5.71 12.09
CA TRP A 167 -0.01 -6.17 11.74
C TRP A 167 0.19 -6.23 10.22
N ALA A 168 -0.79 -6.80 9.53
CA ALA A 168 -0.77 -7.04 8.09
C ALA A 168 -1.03 -5.77 7.25
N GLY A 169 -1.75 -4.78 7.79
CA GLY A 169 -2.21 -3.56 7.12
C GLY A 169 -1.13 -2.57 6.71
N ARG A 170 0.02 -3.08 6.23
CA ARG A 170 1.16 -2.37 5.69
C ARG A 170 1.60 -3.02 4.39
N GLN A 171 1.66 -2.19 3.35
CA GLN A 171 2.17 -2.60 2.06
C GLN A 171 3.66 -2.97 2.15
N ARG A 172 4.07 -3.96 1.35
CA ARG A 172 5.47 -4.42 1.30
C ARG A 172 6.41 -3.30 0.86
N ASN A 173 6.00 -2.57 -0.18
CA ASN A 173 6.69 -1.41 -0.73
C ASN A 173 5.63 -0.38 -1.16
N GLU A 174 5.67 0.83 -0.60
CA GLU A 174 4.73 1.89 -0.96
C GLU A 174 5.10 2.57 -2.29
N TYR A 175 6.38 2.51 -2.67
CA TYR A 175 6.94 3.10 -3.89
C TYR A 175 6.77 2.21 -5.12
N TRP A 176 6.41 0.93 -4.91
CA TRP A 176 5.93 0.04 -5.96
C TRP A 176 4.40 -0.02 -5.88
N ASN A 177 3.75 0.86 -6.63
CA ASN A 177 2.30 1.00 -6.69
C ASN A 177 1.83 0.99 -8.16
N ALA A 178 0.52 1.09 -8.39
CA ALA A 178 -0.06 1.00 -9.73
C ALA A 178 0.49 2.04 -10.74
N LEU A 179 0.98 3.19 -10.25
CA LEU A 179 1.57 4.22 -11.11
C LEU A 179 3.02 3.92 -11.49
N THR A 180 3.74 3.14 -10.69
CA THR A 180 5.19 2.95 -10.83
C THR A 180 5.57 2.34 -12.19
N PRO A 181 4.94 1.25 -12.69
CA PRO A 181 5.32 0.69 -13.99
C PRO A 181 5.15 1.69 -15.14
N GLY A 182 3.98 2.36 -15.22
CA GLY A 182 3.73 3.37 -16.24
C GLY A 182 4.67 4.56 -16.15
N ALA A 183 5.02 4.97 -14.93
CA ALA A 183 5.97 6.07 -14.72
C ALA A 183 7.40 5.69 -15.15
N LEU A 184 7.85 4.47 -14.89
CA LEU A 184 9.16 3.98 -15.34
C LEU A 184 9.23 3.89 -16.87
N THR A 185 8.22 3.29 -17.51
CA THR A 185 8.15 3.17 -18.97
C THR A 185 8.05 4.54 -19.63
N GLY A 186 7.16 5.40 -19.15
CA GLY A 186 6.99 6.76 -19.68
C GLY A 186 8.25 7.60 -19.53
N GLY A 187 8.92 7.53 -18.38
CA GLY A 187 10.20 8.21 -18.17
C GLY A 187 11.30 7.70 -19.09
N PHE A 188 11.43 6.38 -19.25
CA PHE A 188 12.41 5.79 -20.16
C PHE A 188 12.20 6.27 -21.60
N LEU A 189 10.97 6.19 -22.11
CA LEU A 189 10.64 6.64 -23.47
C LEU A 189 10.85 8.15 -23.65
N ALA A 190 10.45 8.97 -22.68
CA ALA A 190 10.67 10.41 -22.72
C ALA A 190 12.16 10.76 -22.81
N GLN A 191 13.00 10.10 -22.01
CA GLN A 191 14.45 10.30 -22.07
C GLN A 191 15.05 9.89 -23.41
N LEU A 192 14.61 8.78 -24.00
CA LEU A 192 15.08 8.36 -25.34
C LEU A 192 14.70 9.38 -26.41
N LEU A 193 13.48 9.92 -26.40
CA LEU A 193 13.06 10.95 -27.36
C LEU A 193 13.88 12.24 -27.21
N ILE A 194 14.17 12.65 -25.96
CA ILE A 194 15.05 13.79 -25.68
C ILE A 194 16.46 13.50 -26.20
N ALA A 195 16.99 12.30 -25.98
CA ALA A 195 18.31 11.91 -26.47
C ALA A 195 18.39 11.94 -28.01
N LEU A 196 17.40 11.39 -28.71
CA LEU A 196 17.35 11.36 -30.17
C LEU A 196 17.33 12.76 -30.78
N THR A 197 16.53 13.67 -30.22
CA THR A 197 16.45 15.06 -30.70
C THR A 197 17.70 15.88 -30.36
N ALA A 198 18.35 15.59 -29.23
CA ALA A 198 19.58 16.25 -28.82
C ALA A 198 20.82 15.73 -29.56
N LEU A 199 20.81 14.52 -30.11
CA LEU A 199 22.02 13.83 -30.60
C LEU A 199 22.83 14.66 -31.61
N ALA A 200 22.17 15.26 -32.61
CA ALA A 200 22.84 16.01 -33.67
C ALA A 200 23.33 17.41 -33.24
N THR A 201 22.76 17.99 -32.18
CA THR A 201 22.96 19.41 -31.82
C THR A 201 23.62 19.62 -30.46
N ALA A 202 23.46 18.67 -29.55
CA ALA A 202 23.91 18.72 -28.17
C ALA A 202 24.27 17.30 -27.68
N PRO A 203 25.31 16.66 -28.25
CA PRO A 203 25.67 15.26 -27.96
C PRO A 203 25.87 14.97 -26.46
N GLY A 204 26.45 15.91 -25.71
CA GLY A 204 26.60 15.77 -24.25
C GLY A 204 25.26 15.74 -23.50
N ALA A 205 24.25 16.49 -23.96
CA ALA A 205 22.90 16.44 -23.38
C ALA A 205 22.17 15.15 -23.78
N ALA A 206 22.41 14.65 -25.00
CA ALA A 206 21.89 13.35 -25.43
C ALA A 206 22.44 12.21 -24.55
N LEU A 207 23.75 12.21 -24.30
CA LEU A 207 24.40 11.29 -23.37
C LEU A 207 23.78 11.34 -21.97
N PHE A 208 23.59 12.55 -21.43
CA PHE A 208 22.98 12.75 -20.13
C PHE A 208 21.55 12.18 -20.06
N ALA A 209 20.74 12.40 -21.09
CA ALA A 209 19.39 11.84 -21.18
C ALA A 209 19.42 10.29 -21.23
N ILE A 210 20.36 9.68 -21.97
CA ILE A 210 20.53 8.21 -22.00
C ILE A 210 20.88 7.67 -20.61
N VAL A 211 21.81 8.30 -19.90
CA VAL A 211 22.17 7.90 -18.52
C VAL A 211 20.94 7.95 -17.61
N LEU A 212 20.12 9.01 -17.71
CA LEU A 212 18.87 9.13 -16.97
C LEU A 212 17.85 8.06 -17.37
N ALA A 213 17.75 7.70 -18.66
CA ALA A 213 16.87 6.63 -19.13
C ALA A 213 17.20 5.28 -18.47
N LEU A 214 18.50 5.01 -18.26
CA LEU A 214 18.99 3.77 -17.67
C LEU A 214 18.93 3.74 -16.13
N LEU A 215 18.62 4.87 -15.49
CA LEU A 215 18.59 5.00 -14.04
C LEU A 215 17.70 3.95 -13.33
N PRO A 216 16.49 3.59 -13.83
CA PRO A 216 15.67 2.53 -13.22
C PRO A 216 16.29 1.13 -13.23
N VAL A 217 17.23 0.87 -14.14
CA VAL A 217 17.93 -0.42 -14.27
C VAL A 217 19.16 -0.46 -13.38
N THR A 218 19.66 0.69 -12.91
CA THR A 218 20.84 0.76 -12.05
C THR A 218 20.77 -0.13 -10.80
N PRO A 219 19.65 -0.35 -10.10
CA PRO A 219 19.63 -1.28 -8.96
C PRO A 219 19.88 -2.74 -9.34
N LEU A 220 19.84 -3.10 -10.63
CA LEU A 220 20.06 -4.47 -11.12
C LEU A 220 21.50 -4.75 -11.54
N LEU A 221 22.32 -3.71 -11.73
CA LEU A 221 23.72 -3.84 -12.13
C LEU A 221 24.62 -3.93 -10.88
N PRO A 222 25.75 -4.67 -10.90
CA PRO A 222 26.73 -4.61 -9.81
C PRO A 222 27.50 -3.27 -9.84
N PRO A 223 27.78 -2.62 -8.69
CA PRO A 223 27.45 -2.97 -7.29
C PRO A 223 26.02 -2.66 -6.82
N GLY A 224 25.21 -1.92 -7.59
CA GLY A 224 23.81 -1.59 -7.26
C GLY A 224 22.93 -2.76 -6.85
N ALA A 225 23.10 -3.96 -7.43
CA ALA A 225 22.40 -5.17 -7.02
C ALA A 225 22.65 -5.57 -5.56
N GLY A 226 23.90 -5.44 -5.11
CA GLY A 226 24.27 -5.66 -3.70
C GLY A 226 23.64 -4.62 -2.79
N GLY A 227 23.65 -3.35 -3.22
CA GLY A 227 22.96 -2.25 -2.54
C GLY A 227 21.45 -2.50 -2.43
N TYR A 228 20.80 -2.93 -3.51
CA TYR A 228 19.38 -3.25 -3.54
C TYR A 228 19.03 -4.42 -2.62
N TYR A 229 19.84 -5.48 -2.58
CA TYR A 229 19.65 -6.59 -1.65
C TYR A 229 19.71 -6.13 -0.19
N LEU A 230 20.73 -5.33 0.16
CA LEU A 230 20.87 -4.79 1.51
C LEU A 230 19.74 -3.83 1.88
N TYR A 231 19.36 -2.94 0.94
CA TYR A 231 18.17 -2.10 1.04
C TYR A 231 16.93 -2.95 1.39
N ARG A 232 16.66 -4.02 0.63
CA ARG A 232 15.47 -4.87 0.83
C ARG A 232 15.46 -5.48 2.23
N LYS A 233 16.60 -5.99 2.69
CA LYS A 233 16.75 -6.61 4.01
C LYS A 233 16.49 -5.60 5.14
N ILE A 234 17.05 -4.39 5.04
CA ILE A 234 16.83 -3.34 6.05
C ILE A 234 15.38 -2.82 6.00
N TRP A 235 14.82 -2.66 4.80
CA TRP A 235 13.44 -2.22 4.59
C TRP A 235 12.41 -3.19 5.17
N GLU A 236 12.62 -4.50 5.00
CA GLU A 236 11.80 -5.54 5.61
C GLU A 236 11.80 -5.46 7.14
N GLU A 237 12.97 -5.25 7.76
CA GLU A 237 13.08 -5.08 9.22
C GLU A 237 12.43 -3.77 9.70
N ALA A 238 12.59 -2.67 8.97
CA ALA A 238 11.89 -1.41 9.25
C ALA A 238 10.36 -1.61 9.19
N ARG A 239 9.87 -2.33 8.18
CA ARG A 239 8.44 -2.70 8.04
C ARG A 239 7.95 -3.54 9.22
N ARG A 240 8.74 -4.54 9.65
CA ARG A 240 8.41 -5.37 10.83
C ARG A 240 8.30 -4.52 12.09
N ARG A 241 9.25 -3.62 12.35
CA ARG A 241 9.23 -2.71 13.51
C ARG A 241 8.04 -1.77 13.48
N ARG A 242 7.68 -1.29 12.29
CA ARG A 242 6.48 -0.50 12.07
C ARG A 242 5.18 -1.25 12.40
N ALA A 243 5.09 -2.52 12.04
CA ALA A 243 3.96 -3.37 12.42
C ALA A 243 3.92 -3.60 13.95
N ILE A 244 5.08 -3.82 14.60
CA ILE A 244 5.17 -3.89 16.06
C ILE A 244 4.65 -2.60 16.70
N ARG A 245 5.12 -1.44 16.23
CA ARG A 245 4.71 -0.14 16.74
C ARG A 245 3.20 0.06 16.69
N ASP A 246 2.58 -0.28 15.56
CA ASP A 246 1.14 -0.09 15.36
C ASP A 246 0.32 -1.08 16.20
N ALA A 247 0.75 -2.36 16.27
CA ALA A 247 0.12 -3.35 17.14
C ALA A 247 0.27 -3.02 18.63
N SER A 248 1.43 -2.51 19.06
CA SER A 248 1.65 -2.03 20.43
C SER A 248 0.75 -0.84 20.75
N ARG A 249 0.57 0.10 19.80
CA ARG A 249 -0.36 1.22 19.96
C ARG A 249 -1.81 0.73 20.10
N PHE A 250 -2.19 -0.30 19.36
CA PHE A 250 -3.51 -0.93 19.47
C PHE A 250 -3.76 -1.56 20.83
N CYS A 251 -2.76 -2.22 21.40
CA CYS A 251 -2.86 -2.81 22.73
C CYS A 251 -2.63 -1.80 23.88
N GLY A 252 -2.59 -0.49 23.62
CA GLY A 252 -2.39 0.55 24.65
C GLY A 252 -0.93 0.76 25.12
N PHE A 253 0.05 0.08 24.53
CA PHE A 253 1.47 0.22 24.88
C PHE A 253 2.14 1.42 24.20
N HIS A 254 1.71 2.64 24.55
CA HIS A 254 2.17 3.90 23.93
C HIS A 254 3.69 4.14 24.07
N ARG A 255 4.28 3.85 25.24
CA ARG A 255 5.73 4.02 25.50
C ARG A 255 6.59 3.14 24.58
N VAL A 256 6.18 1.87 24.40
CA VAL A 256 6.86 0.93 23.49
C VAL A 256 6.73 1.42 22.04
N SER A 257 5.54 1.89 21.66
CA SER A 257 5.27 2.44 20.33
C SER A 257 6.19 3.62 20.00
N ALA A 258 6.34 4.59 20.92
CA ALA A 258 7.21 5.76 20.72
C ALA A 258 8.69 5.36 20.52
N ARG A 259 9.22 4.48 21.38
CA ARG A 259 10.61 4.00 21.31
C ARG A 259 10.90 3.26 20.01
N VAL A 260 9.96 2.43 19.54
CA VAL A 260 10.09 1.72 18.26
C VAL A 260 10.02 2.70 17.09
N GLY A 261 9.17 3.73 17.18
CA GLY A 261 8.99 4.75 16.16
C GLY A 261 10.28 5.50 15.79
N ALA A 262 11.05 5.95 16.78
CA ALA A 262 12.31 6.67 16.51
C ALA A 262 13.34 5.80 15.75
N ARG A 263 13.46 4.52 16.14
CA ARG A 263 14.41 3.58 15.50
C ARG A 263 14.01 3.17 14.08
N VAL A 264 12.71 3.22 13.76
CA VAL A 264 12.19 2.90 12.43
C VAL A 264 12.69 3.92 11.41
N TRP A 265 12.60 5.21 11.73
CA TRP A 265 12.95 6.28 10.79
C TRP A 265 14.41 6.21 10.37
N LEU A 266 15.32 6.00 11.33
CA LEU A 266 16.75 5.82 11.05
C LEU A 266 16.99 4.66 10.07
N ARG A 267 16.33 3.51 10.28
CA ARG A 267 16.47 2.33 9.41
C ARG A 267 15.95 2.58 7.99
N GLU A 268 14.87 3.34 7.84
CA GLU A 268 14.36 3.73 6.53
C GLU A 268 15.34 4.63 5.78
N LEU A 269 15.89 5.64 6.47
CA LEU A 269 16.91 6.50 5.87
C LEU A 269 18.16 5.73 5.49
N THR A 270 18.63 4.82 6.35
CA THR A 270 19.78 3.95 6.04
C THR A 270 19.50 3.09 4.81
N ALA A 271 18.31 2.50 4.70
CA ALA A 271 17.94 1.70 3.55
C ALA A 271 17.94 2.54 2.26
N LEU A 272 17.31 3.72 2.28
CA LEU A 272 17.27 4.62 1.13
C LEU A 272 18.66 5.13 0.74
N GLY A 273 19.51 5.44 1.72
CA GLY A 273 20.89 5.87 1.47
C GLY A 273 21.73 4.78 0.80
N ILE A 274 21.60 3.53 1.22
CA ILE A 274 22.28 2.39 0.58
C ILE A 274 21.82 2.22 -0.88
N LEU A 275 20.52 2.30 -1.13
CA LEU A 275 19.99 2.21 -2.49
C LEU A 275 20.51 3.35 -3.36
N ALA A 276 20.43 4.59 -2.87
CA ALA A 276 20.89 5.78 -3.58
C ALA A 276 22.40 5.72 -3.90
N LEU A 277 23.23 5.25 -2.96
CA LEU A 277 24.66 5.06 -3.18
C LEU A 277 24.93 4.04 -4.30
N GLY A 278 24.26 2.89 -4.26
CA GLY A 278 24.42 1.85 -5.29
C GLY A 278 23.99 2.33 -6.67
N MET A 279 22.86 3.06 -6.76
CA MET A 279 22.39 3.67 -8.00
C MET A 279 23.35 4.74 -8.51
N GLY A 280 23.91 5.56 -7.62
CA GLY A 280 24.88 6.61 -7.96
C GLY A 280 26.17 6.05 -8.56
N ILE A 281 26.73 4.99 -7.96
CA ILE A 281 27.93 4.32 -8.49
C ILE A 281 27.66 3.78 -9.89
N ASN A 282 26.55 3.07 -10.09
CA ASN A 282 26.23 2.50 -11.40
C ASN A 282 25.94 3.57 -12.46
N SER A 283 25.28 4.66 -12.07
CA SER A 283 25.04 5.78 -12.98
C SER A 283 26.35 6.41 -13.46
N ALA A 284 27.33 6.55 -12.55
CA ALA A 284 28.67 7.05 -12.89
C ALA A 284 29.43 6.10 -13.83
N VAL A 285 29.36 4.78 -13.59
CA VAL A 285 29.97 3.77 -14.47
C VAL A 285 29.34 3.79 -15.87
N ILE A 286 28.00 3.85 -15.96
CA ILE A 286 27.29 3.94 -17.25
C ILE A 286 27.71 5.21 -18.00
N ALA A 287 27.76 6.36 -17.31
CA ALA A 287 28.17 7.61 -17.91
C ALA A 287 29.60 7.54 -18.45
N LEU A 288 30.53 6.94 -17.69
CA LEU A 288 31.92 6.74 -18.11
C LEU A 288 32.03 5.84 -19.34
N VAL A 289 31.36 4.68 -19.33
CA VAL A 289 31.40 3.73 -20.46
C VAL A 289 30.84 4.37 -21.71
N LEU A 290 29.69 5.03 -21.62
CA LEU A 290 29.08 5.70 -22.77
C LEU A 290 29.92 6.88 -23.28
N ALA A 291 30.59 7.63 -22.38
CA ALA A 291 31.51 8.67 -22.79
C ALA A 291 32.71 8.10 -23.58
N MET A 292 33.25 6.96 -23.15
CA MET A 292 34.37 6.30 -23.84
C MET A 292 33.95 5.64 -25.16
N THR A 293 32.74 5.11 -25.29
CA THR A 293 32.34 4.39 -26.51
C THR A 293 31.74 5.29 -27.59
N LEU A 294 30.99 6.32 -27.21
CA LEU A 294 30.29 7.19 -28.16
C LEU A 294 31.08 8.44 -28.54
N PHE A 295 32.07 8.82 -27.73
CA PHE A 295 32.82 10.08 -27.90
C PHE A 295 34.34 9.90 -27.85
N ALA A 296 34.84 8.66 -27.92
CA ALA A 296 36.25 8.46 -28.26
C ALA A 296 36.48 8.90 -29.73
N PRO A 297 37.58 9.65 -29.99
CA PRO A 297 37.93 10.13 -31.32
C PRO A 297 38.28 9.00 -32.30
#